data_AF-A0A962LGX4-F1
#
_entry.id   AF-A0A962LGX4-F1
#
_cell.length_a   1.000
_cell.length_b   1.000
_cell.length_c   1.000
_cell.angle_alpha   90.00
_cell.angle_beta   90.00
_cell.angle_gamma   90.00
#
_symmetry.space_group_name_H-M   'P 1'
#
loop_
_entity.id
_entity.type
_entity.pdbx_description
1 polymer ?
#
loop_
_entity_poly.entity_id
_entity_poly.type
_entity_poly.pdbx_seq_one_letter_code
_entity_poly.pdbx_strand_id
1 'polypeptide(L)'
;LLVHEPGADYTAGKGRSAWQYLTGQRRVRLAPAVSFDTPNPAVAGTSTYDDASIYNGSPERFNWRLVGKREIIAPASSYKFVFQTRLEDALGPMFLKPEYIRWEKHRVWVVDSTLKEGQRHIYSRRTFYIDEDSWAAVASDMYDGRNQLWRLQYLYGVNLYGRQAGYGSAYGAYDLLQNIYNLNGKAIPGGYKSGVDQDDKYFTPKGMARSGVR
;
A
#
# COMPACT_ATOMS: atom_id res chain seq x y z
N LEU A 1 2.32 -2.43 -14.79
CA LEU A 1 1.05 -1.78 -14.42
C LEU A 1 1.25 -0.27 -14.59
N LEU A 2 0.27 0.44 -15.14
CA LEU A 2 0.24 1.91 -15.23
C LEU A 2 -1.08 2.33 -14.62
N VAL A 3 -1.02 3.24 -13.66
CA VAL A 3 -2.21 3.77 -12.97
C VAL A 3 -2.17 5.27 -13.12
N HIS A 4 -3.27 5.83 -13.59
CA HIS A 4 -3.55 7.26 -13.59
C HIS A 4 -4.60 7.50 -12.51
N GLU A 5 -4.18 8.10 -11.41
CA GLU A 5 -5.06 8.50 -10.33
C GLU A 5 -5.69 9.86 -10.65
N PRO A 6 -6.96 10.08 -10.29
CA PRO A 6 -7.59 11.40 -10.42
C PRO A 6 -7.16 12.39 -9.32
N GLY A 7 -6.06 12.09 -8.61
CA GLY A 7 -5.65 12.81 -7.41
C GLY A 7 -6.62 12.57 -6.26
N ALA A 8 -7.16 13.65 -5.70
CA ALA A 8 -8.17 13.61 -4.64
C ALA A 8 -9.62 13.67 -5.16
N ASP A 9 -9.81 13.88 -6.47
CA ASP A 9 -11.14 14.05 -7.07
C ASP A 9 -11.71 12.70 -7.52
N TYR A 10 -12.36 11.98 -6.60
CA TYR A 10 -13.08 10.74 -6.90
C TYR A 10 -14.56 10.97 -7.25
N THR A 11 -14.92 12.14 -7.81
CA THR A 11 -16.30 12.39 -8.25
C THR A 11 -16.71 11.43 -9.38
N ALA A 12 -18.01 11.16 -9.48
CA ALA A 12 -18.57 10.25 -10.48
C ALA A 12 -18.14 10.66 -11.90
N GLY A 13 -17.50 9.74 -12.63
CA GLY A 13 -16.96 9.96 -13.98
C GLY A 13 -15.47 10.34 -14.03
N LYS A 14 -14.82 10.65 -12.90
CA LYS A 14 -13.38 10.92 -12.79
C LYS A 14 -12.65 9.83 -12.00
N GLY A 15 -12.85 8.58 -12.41
CA GLY A 15 -12.25 7.43 -11.73
C GLY A 15 -10.79 7.20 -12.10
N ARG A 16 -10.10 6.42 -11.24
CA ARG A 16 -8.82 5.80 -11.57
C ARG A 16 -8.91 5.10 -12.92
N SER A 17 -7.92 5.33 -13.78
CA SER A 17 -7.69 4.53 -14.98
C SER A 17 -6.43 3.70 -14.80
N ALA A 18 -6.52 2.39 -15.05
CA ALA A 18 -5.38 1.50 -14.93
C ALA A 18 -5.22 0.63 -16.17
N TRP A 19 -3.97 0.33 -16.52
CA TRP A 19 -3.61 -0.54 -17.64
C TRP A 19 -2.59 -1.57 -17.21
N GLN A 20 -2.76 -2.80 -17.68
CA GLN A 20 -1.84 -3.90 -17.42
C GLN A 20 -1.28 -4.44 -18.73
N TYR A 21 0.04 -4.67 -18.76
CA TYR A 21 0.69 -5.42 -19.82
C TYR A 21 0.55 -6.91 -19.53
N LEU A 22 -0.12 -7.63 -20.43
CA LEU A 22 -0.30 -9.07 -20.35
C LEU A 22 0.82 -9.74 -21.12
N THR A 23 1.84 -10.25 -20.43
CA THR A 23 3.04 -10.85 -21.04
C THR A 23 2.70 -11.98 -22.00
N GLY A 24 1.79 -12.88 -21.62
CA GLY A 24 1.36 -14.01 -22.47
C GLY A 24 0.65 -13.60 -23.76
N GLN A 25 -0.03 -12.45 -23.78
CA GLN A 25 -0.69 -11.92 -24.98
C GLN A 25 0.10 -10.79 -25.65
N ARG A 26 1.20 -10.34 -25.04
CA ARG A 26 2.03 -9.20 -25.45
C ARG A 26 1.22 -7.93 -25.73
N ARG A 27 0.17 -7.69 -24.95
CA ARG A 27 -0.77 -6.57 -25.15
C ARG A 27 -1.04 -5.81 -23.86
N VAL A 28 -1.22 -4.51 -23.99
CA VAL A 28 -1.73 -3.65 -22.92
C VAL A 28 -3.26 -3.67 -22.97
N ARG A 29 -3.91 -3.90 -21.83
CA ARG A 29 -5.36 -3.81 -21.69
C ARG A 29 -5.75 -2.87 -20.55
N LEU A 30 -6.89 -2.22 -20.69
CA LEU A 30 -7.53 -1.52 -19.58
C LEU A 30 -7.85 -2.55 -18.47
N ALA A 31 -7.52 -2.20 -17.23
CA ALA A 31 -7.61 -3.06 -16.07
C ALA A 31 -8.48 -2.36 -15.00
N PRO A 32 -9.80 -2.23 -15.20
CA PRO A 32 -10.70 -1.57 -14.25
C PRO A 32 -10.75 -2.27 -12.89
N ALA A 33 -10.41 -3.56 -12.86
CA ALA A 33 -10.27 -4.34 -11.64
C ALA A 33 -9.10 -3.92 -10.74
N VAL A 34 -8.21 -2.99 -11.15
CA VAL A 34 -7.15 -2.46 -10.27
C VAL A 34 -7.75 -1.43 -9.30
N SER A 35 -8.68 -1.89 -8.47
CA SER A 35 -9.45 -1.07 -7.55
C SER A 35 -9.99 -1.93 -6.39
N PHE A 36 -10.20 -1.27 -5.24
CA PHE A 36 -10.86 -1.86 -4.06
C PHE A 36 -10.30 -3.23 -3.65
N ASP A 37 -11.20 -4.15 -3.32
CA ASP A 37 -10.96 -5.50 -2.81
C ASP A 37 -10.44 -6.50 -3.83
N THR A 38 -10.05 -6.05 -5.03
CA THR A 38 -9.48 -6.97 -6.01
C THR A 38 -8.15 -7.50 -5.49
N PRO A 39 -7.96 -8.84 -5.42
CA PRO A 39 -6.73 -9.44 -4.92
C PRO A 39 -5.50 -8.97 -5.72
N ASN A 40 -4.44 -8.60 -5.01
CA ASN A 40 -3.21 -8.14 -5.62
C ASN A 40 -2.34 -9.33 -6.07
N PRO A 41 -2.17 -9.56 -7.39
CA PRO A 41 -1.40 -10.69 -7.89
C PRO A 41 0.10 -10.61 -7.55
N ALA A 42 0.64 -9.42 -7.24
CA ALA A 42 2.05 -9.25 -6.87
C ALA A 42 2.39 -9.93 -5.54
N VAL A 43 1.39 -10.21 -4.70
CA VAL A 43 1.53 -10.92 -3.42
C VAL A 43 0.59 -12.11 -3.33
N ALA A 44 0.39 -12.80 -4.45
CA ALA A 44 -0.45 -14.00 -4.53
C ALA A 44 -1.88 -13.81 -3.97
N GLY A 45 -2.43 -12.59 -4.03
CA GLY A 45 -3.78 -12.28 -3.55
C GLY A 45 -3.95 -12.16 -2.04
N THR A 46 -2.85 -12.14 -1.27
CA THR A 46 -2.88 -12.03 0.19
C THR A 46 -3.24 -10.63 0.71
N SER A 47 -3.20 -9.61 -0.16
CA SER A 47 -3.75 -8.27 0.09
C SER A 47 -4.53 -7.80 -1.13
N THR A 48 -5.29 -6.71 -1.00
CA THR A 48 -6.07 -6.11 -2.10
C THR A 48 -5.34 -4.93 -2.72
N TYR A 49 -5.87 -4.36 -3.80
CA TYR A 49 -5.29 -3.17 -4.44
C TYR A 49 -5.45 -1.90 -3.59
N ASP A 50 -6.50 -1.80 -2.78
CA ASP A 50 -6.75 -0.68 -1.86
C ASP A 50 -6.02 -0.81 -0.52
N ASP A 51 -5.25 -1.87 -0.34
CA ASP A 51 -4.28 -2.09 0.75
C ASP A 51 -2.85 -1.62 0.39
N ALA A 52 -2.62 -1.25 -0.88
CA ALA A 52 -1.31 -0.78 -1.32
C ALA A 52 -0.93 0.50 -0.55
N SER A 53 0.28 0.55 0.01
CA SER A 53 0.70 1.65 0.89
C SER A 53 -0.30 1.94 2.02
N ILE A 54 -0.90 0.90 2.58
CA ILE A 54 -1.91 0.92 3.68
C ILE A 54 -3.30 1.37 3.22
N TYR A 55 -3.38 2.37 2.34
CA TYR A 55 -4.62 2.81 1.73
C TYR A 55 -4.35 3.33 0.31
N ASN A 56 -5.18 2.92 -0.65
CA ASN A 56 -5.02 3.37 -2.03
C ASN A 56 -6.35 3.41 -2.81
N GLY A 57 -6.62 4.52 -3.47
CA GLY A 57 -7.78 4.67 -4.36
C GLY A 57 -9.00 5.33 -3.72
N SER A 58 -10.17 5.01 -4.26
CA SER A 58 -11.43 5.72 -3.95
C SER A 58 -11.97 5.39 -2.55
N PRO A 59 -12.36 6.41 -1.76
CA PRO A 59 -12.98 6.21 -0.45
C PRO A 59 -14.47 5.82 -0.53
N GLU A 60 -15.06 5.73 -1.73
CA GLU A 60 -16.51 5.76 -1.94
C GLU A 60 -17.30 4.61 -1.30
N ARG A 61 -16.67 3.44 -1.08
CA ARG A 61 -17.35 2.24 -0.55
C ARG A 61 -17.57 2.27 0.96
N PHE A 62 -16.86 3.13 1.68
CA PHE A 62 -16.89 3.17 3.15
C PHE A 62 -17.48 4.47 3.68
N ASN A 63 -18.16 4.39 4.82
CA ASN A 63 -18.43 5.53 5.68
C ASN A 63 -17.20 5.79 6.53
N TRP A 64 -16.80 7.04 6.68
CA TRP A 64 -15.54 7.43 7.34
C TRP A 64 -15.82 8.29 8.56
N ARG A 65 -15.10 8.03 9.65
CA ARG A 65 -15.19 8.78 10.90
C ARG A 65 -13.80 9.06 11.44
N LEU A 66 -13.48 10.34 11.64
CA LEU A 66 -12.32 10.74 12.43
C LEU A 66 -12.64 10.48 13.91
N VAL A 67 -11.95 9.51 14.51
CA VAL A 67 -12.14 9.16 15.92
C VAL A 67 -11.41 10.14 16.83
N GLY A 68 -10.23 10.60 16.43
CA GLY A 68 -9.42 11.56 17.18
C GLY A 68 -7.94 11.24 17.10
N LYS A 69 -7.15 11.84 17.99
CA LYS A 69 -5.71 11.59 18.11
C LYS A 69 -5.41 10.59 19.23
N ARG A 70 -4.38 9.77 19.03
CA ARG A 70 -3.78 8.96 20.11
C ARG A 70 -2.30 8.71 19.85
N GLU A 71 -1.59 8.25 20.87
CA GLU A 71 -0.23 7.75 20.71
C GLU A 71 -0.24 6.24 20.43
N ILE A 72 0.58 5.80 19.48
CA ILE A 72 0.82 4.38 19.18
C ILE A 72 2.31 4.11 19.03
N ILE A 73 2.69 2.83 19.07
CA ILE A 73 4.00 2.38 18.62
C ILE A 73 3.86 1.90 17.17
N ALA A 74 4.63 2.49 16.26
CA ALA A 74 4.61 2.16 14.83
C ALA A 74 6.03 2.09 14.25
N PRO A 75 6.23 1.39 13.12
CA PRO A 75 7.51 1.41 12.45
C PRO A 75 7.81 2.78 11.86
N ALA A 76 8.98 3.32 12.17
CA ALA A 76 9.44 4.61 11.69
C ALA A 76 10.96 4.61 11.49
N SER A 77 11.46 5.63 10.81
CA SER A 77 12.91 5.81 10.55
C SER A 77 13.61 4.52 10.12
N SER A 78 12.98 3.74 9.25
CA SER A 78 13.36 2.34 8.96
C SER A 78 14.56 2.22 8.02
N TYR A 79 15.53 3.14 8.09
CA TYR A 79 16.66 3.25 7.15
C TYR A 79 17.47 1.95 7.00
N LYS A 80 17.80 1.30 8.13
CA LYS A 80 18.53 0.04 8.14
C LYS A 80 17.75 -1.06 7.40
N PHE A 81 16.47 -1.21 7.72
CA PHE A 81 15.59 -2.19 7.07
C PHE A 81 15.43 -1.91 5.57
N VAL A 82 15.12 -0.66 5.23
CA VAL A 82 14.81 -0.26 3.86
C VAL A 82 16.04 -0.35 2.95
N PHE A 83 17.19 0.24 3.36
CA PHE A 83 18.32 0.45 2.45
C PHE A 83 19.52 -0.47 2.66
N GLN A 84 19.67 -1.09 3.83
CA GLN A 84 20.90 -1.82 4.17
C GLN A 84 20.68 -3.33 4.34
N THR A 85 19.52 -3.72 4.83
CA THR A 85 19.21 -5.12 5.17
C THR A 85 18.77 -5.88 3.92
N ARG A 86 19.33 -7.06 3.66
CA ARG A 86 18.80 -7.94 2.59
C ARG A 86 17.44 -8.48 3.02
N LEU A 87 16.56 -8.73 2.07
CA LEU A 87 15.19 -9.15 2.40
C LEU A 87 15.19 -10.45 3.22
N GLU A 88 15.98 -11.43 2.78
CA GLU A 88 16.07 -12.77 3.35
C GLU A 88 16.56 -12.74 4.81
N ASP A 89 17.37 -11.74 5.17
CA ASP A 89 17.86 -11.58 6.52
C ASP A 89 16.75 -11.11 7.47
N ALA A 90 15.81 -10.28 7.00
CA ALA A 90 14.75 -9.68 7.80
C ALA A 90 13.48 -10.56 7.91
N LEU A 91 13.30 -11.54 7.02
CA LEU A 91 12.13 -12.43 7.05
C LEU A 91 12.23 -13.41 8.23
N GLY A 92 11.18 -13.47 9.04
CA GLY A 92 10.96 -14.53 10.04
C GLY A 92 9.82 -15.46 9.63
N PRO A 93 9.54 -16.51 10.43
CA PRO A 93 8.52 -17.51 10.09
C PRO A 93 7.11 -16.94 9.95
N MET A 94 6.71 -16.04 10.87
CA MET A 94 5.37 -15.46 10.90
C MET A 94 5.39 -13.92 10.87
N PHE A 95 6.55 -13.32 11.12
CA PHE A 95 6.72 -11.87 11.07
C PHE A 95 8.15 -11.45 10.78
N LEU A 96 8.33 -10.19 10.39
CA LEU A 96 9.66 -9.61 10.21
C LEU A 96 10.43 -9.65 11.52
N LYS A 97 11.68 -10.11 11.46
CA LYS A 97 12.59 -10.20 12.60
C LYS A 97 12.71 -8.83 13.31
N PRO A 98 12.28 -8.72 14.59
CA PRO A 98 12.18 -7.44 15.29
C PRO A 98 13.49 -6.64 15.36
N GLU A 99 14.65 -7.30 15.38
CA GLU A 99 15.97 -6.66 15.41
C GLU A 99 16.30 -5.82 14.16
N TYR A 100 15.53 -5.98 13.08
CA TYR A 100 15.63 -5.17 11.88
C TYR A 100 14.59 -4.04 11.84
N ILE A 101 13.55 -4.08 12.68
CA ILE A 101 12.46 -3.12 12.67
C ILE A 101 12.63 -2.12 13.81
N ARG A 102 12.71 -0.85 13.45
CA ARG A 102 12.73 0.25 14.42
C ARG A 102 11.30 0.65 14.74
N TRP A 103 10.94 0.52 16.01
CA TRP A 103 9.63 0.92 16.54
C TRP A 103 9.78 2.21 17.31
N GLU A 104 8.93 3.19 17.00
CA GLU A 104 8.93 4.49 17.65
C GLU A 104 7.51 4.85 18.11
N LYS A 105 7.44 5.72 19.12
CA LYS A 105 6.17 6.25 19.60
C LYS A 105 5.76 7.43 18.73
N HIS A 106 4.58 7.35 18.14
CA HIS A 106 4.04 8.36 17.23
C HIS A 106 2.65 8.79 17.68
N ARG A 107 2.35 10.07 17.50
CA ARG A 107 0.97 10.57 17.56
C ARG A 107 0.32 10.35 16.21
N VAL A 108 -0.87 9.79 16.21
CA VAL A 108 -1.63 9.47 15.00
C VAL A 108 -3.05 9.99 15.11
N TRP A 109 -3.62 10.38 13.97
CA TRP A 109 -5.05 10.46 13.77
C TRP A 109 -5.61 9.07 13.50
N VAL A 110 -6.63 8.69 14.26
CA VAL A 110 -7.37 7.43 14.08
C VAL A 110 -8.57 7.72 13.18
N VAL A 111 -8.59 7.09 12.02
CA VAL A 111 -9.71 7.16 11.07
C VAL A 111 -10.34 5.78 10.97
N ASP A 112 -11.58 5.68 11.42
CA ASP A 112 -12.35 4.44 11.39
C ASP A 112 -13.30 4.46 10.20
N SER A 113 -13.49 3.32 9.55
CA SER A 113 -14.35 3.22 8.39
C SER A 113 -15.16 1.92 8.37
N THR A 114 -16.42 2.01 7.97
CA THR A 114 -17.35 0.86 7.88
C THR A 114 -17.94 0.79 6.48
N LEU A 115 -18.06 -0.43 5.93
CA LEU A 115 -18.63 -0.65 4.61
C LEU A 115 -20.04 -0.04 4.53
N LYS A 116 -20.32 0.73 3.48
CA LYS A 116 -21.64 1.30 3.25
C LYS A 116 -22.67 0.20 2.96
N GLU A 117 -23.90 0.46 3.33
CA GLU A 117 -25.02 -0.40 2.97
C GLU A 117 -25.13 -0.57 1.43
N GLY A 118 -25.38 -1.79 0.99
CA GLY A 118 -25.47 -2.15 -0.44
C GLY A 118 -24.13 -2.23 -1.18
N GLN A 119 -23.01 -1.82 -0.58
CA GLN A 119 -21.68 -1.97 -1.18
C GLN A 119 -21.09 -3.36 -0.92
N ARG A 120 -20.16 -3.77 -1.78
CA ARG A 120 -19.41 -5.02 -1.62
C ARG A 120 -17.94 -4.71 -1.36
N HIS A 121 -17.37 -5.38 -0.35
CA HIS A 121 -15.95 -5.39 -0.07
C HIS A 121 -15.64 -6.60 0.81
N ILE A 122 -14.43 -7.16 0.71
CA ILE A 122 -14.02 -8.27 1.59
C ILE A 122 -13.85 -7.84 3.05
N TYR A 123 -13.59 -6.55 3.29
CA TYR A 123 -13.49 -5.95 4.61
C TYR A 123 -14.80 -5.25 4.98
N SER A 124 -15.33 -5.55 6.15
CA SER A 124 -16.52 -4.87 6.69
C SER A 124 -16.16 -3.54 7.35
N ARG A 125 -14.95 -3.45 7.91
CA ARG A 125 -14.44 -2.28 8.64
C ARG A 125 -12.93 -2.19 8.49
N ARG A 126 -12.40 -0.97 8.45
CA ARG A 126 -10.96 -0.68 8.48
C ARG A 126 -10.69 0.46 9.46
N THR A 127 -9.62 0.38 10.23
CA THR A 127 -9.16 1.46 11.09
C THR A 127 -7.75 1.85 10.67
N PHE A 128 -7.58 3.09 10.23
CA PHE A 128 -6.31 3.63 9.76
C PHE A 128 -5.66 4.51 10.82
N TYR A 129 -4.34 4.42 10.90
CA TYR A 129 -3.51 5.24 11.77
C TYR A 129 -2.67 6.17 10.90
N ILE A 130 -3.05 7.43 10.84
CA ILE A 130 -2.39 8.45 10.02
C ILE A 130 -1.43 9.23 10.92
N ASP A 131 -0.14 9.16 10.63
CA ASP A 131 0.90 9.85 11.38
C ASP A 131 0.72 11.37 11.33
N GLU A 132 0.83 12.03 12.48
CA GLU A 132 0.55 13.47 12.63
C GLU A 132 1.59 14.34 11.90
N ASP A 133 2.83 13.87 11.80
CA ASP A 133 3.93 14.66 11.23
C ASP A 133 4.05 14.46 9.71
N SER A 134 3.89 13.22 9.23
CA SER A 134 4.06 12.86 7.82
C SER A 134 2.77 12.77 7.01
N TRP A 135 1.60 12.73 7.67
CA TRP A 135 0.29 12.48 7.06
C TRP A 135 0.18 11.15 6.30
N ALA A 136 1.14 10.24 6.48
CA ALA A 136 1.09 8.91 5.92
C ALA A 136 0.24 7.99 6.80
N ALA A 137 -0.54 7.10 6.18
CA ALA A 137 -1.10 5.96 6.90
C ALA A 137 0.06 5.00 7.26
N VAL A 138 0.38 4.89 8.54
CA VAL A 138 1.52 4.10 9.04
C VAL A 138 1.12 2.70 9.49
N ALA A 139 -0.16 2.50 9.79
CA ALA A 139 -0.72 1.21 10.12
C ALA A 139 -2.22 1.14 9.78
N SER A 140 -2.75 -0.07 9.65
CA SER A 140 -4.18 -0.31 9.50
C SER A 140 -4.61 -1.65 10.10
N ASP A 141 -5.80 -1.66 10.71
CA ASP A 141 -6.50 -2.85 11.17
C ASP A 141 -7.69 -3.11 10.25
N MET A 142 -7.85 -4.33 9.73
CA MET A 142 -8.96 -4.69 8.84
C MET A 142 -9.76 -5.86 9.40
N TYR A 143 -11.08 -5.74 9.33
CA TYR A 143 -12.03 -6.67 9.96
C TYR A 143 -12.88 -7.39 8.92
N ASP A 144 -13.18 -8.67 9.17
CA ASP A 144 -14.03 -9.51 8.31
C ASP A 144 -15.54 -9.21 8.49
N GLY A 145 -16.40 -9.88 7.73
CA GLY A 145 -17.87 -9.74 7.83
C GLY A 145 -18.48 -10.09 9.19
N ARG A 146 -17.72 -10.73 10.08
CA ARG A 146 -18.12 -11.07 11.46
C ARG A 146 -17.51 -10.12 12.49
N ASN A 147 -16.92 -9.00 12.03
CA ASN A 147 -16.22 -8.01 12.85
C ASN A 147 -15.03 -8.60 13.63
N GLN A 148 -14.41 -9.66 13.09
CA GLN A 148 -13.17 -10.22 13.63
C GLN A 148 -11.97 -9.54 12.98
N LEU A 149 -10.94 -9.22 13.76
CA LEU A 149 -9.68 -8.71 13.22
C LEU A 149 -9.08 -9.78 12.29
N TRP A 150 -8.87 -9.42 11.03
CA TRP A 150 -8.38 -10.31 10.01
C TRP A 150 -6.96 -9.96 9.59
N ARG A 151 -6.73 -8.69 9.21
CA ARG A 151 -5.42 -8.25 8.71
C ARG A 151 -4.90 -7.04 9.47
N LEU A 152 -3.58 -7.01 9.61
CA LEU A 152 -2.81 -5.88 10.12
C LEU A 152 -1.84 -5.43 9.04
N GLN A 153 -1.70 -4.13 8.83
CA GLN A 153 -0.66 -3.59 7.96
C GLN A 153 0.22 -2.58 8.67
N TYR A 154 1.48 -2.51 8.23
CA TYR A 154 2.42 -1.46 8.61
C TYR A 154 3.15 -0.90 7.41
N LEU A 155 3.41 0.40 7.45
CA LEU A 155 4.29 1.10 6.52
C LEU A 155 5.67 1.25 7.18
N TYR A 156 6.70 0.70 6.55
CA TYR A 156 8.10 0.86 6.95
C TYR A 156 8.69 2.02 6.15
N GLY A 157 8.46 3.22 6.68
CA GLY A 157 8.82 4.49 6.05
C GLY A 157 10.18 5.04 6.47
N VAL A 158 10.71 5.93 5.63
CA VAL A 158 11.91 6.75 5.89
C VAL A 158 11.68 8.17 5.38
N ASN A 159 12.42 9.14 5.92
CA ASN A 159 12.49 10.47 5.34
C ASN A 159 13.68 10.57 4.38
N LEU A 160 13.43 10.97 3.14
CA LEU A 160 14.47 11.24 2.15
C LEU A 160 14.93 12.68 2.30
N TYR A 161 15.88 12.94 3.20
CA TYR A 161 16.32 14.29 3.54
C TYR A 161 16.77 15.12 2.31
N GLY A 162 17.48 14.51 1.36
CA GLY A 162 17.89 15.17 0.11
C GLY A 162 16.75 15.50 -0.87
N ARG A 163 15.54 15.00 -0.63
CA ARG A 163 14.32 15.27 -1.42
C ARG A 163 13.24 15.99 -0.61
N GLN A 164 13.47 16.23 0.69
CA GLN A 164 12.49 16.80 1.63
C GLN A 164 11.12 16.10 1.55
N ALA A 165 11.12 14.78 1.40
CA ALA A 165 9.91 13.99 1.22
C ALA A 165 9.93 12.72 2.08
N GLY A 166 8.78 12.36 2.62
CA GLY A 166 8.55 11.04 3.21
C GLY A 166 8.53 9.96 2.11
N TYR A 167 9.08 8.79 2.41
CA TYR A 167 9.11 7.65 1.51
C TYR A 167 8.64 6.39 2.23
N GLY A 168 7.40 6.01 1.96
CA GLY A 168 6.84 4.72 2.35
C GLY A 168 7.38 3.62 1.44
N SER A 169 8.57 3.09 1.76
CA SER A 169 9.22 2.08 0.93
C SER A 169 8.51 0.75 1.03
N ALA A 170 8.59 0.13 2.20
CA ALA A 170 8.11 -1.22 2.41
C ALA A 170 6.76 -1.18 3.11
N TYR A 171 5.83 -2.02 2.68
CA TYR A 171 4.54 -2.21 3.34
C TYR A 171 4.07 -3.64 3.14
N GLY A 172 3.21 -4.12 4.02
CA GLY A 172 2.77 -5.51 3.96
C GLY A 172 1.54 -5.73 4.83
N ALA A 173 0.90 -6.87 4.61
CA ALA A 173 -0.19 -7.33 5.46
C ALA A 173 0.20 -8.62 6.19
N TYR A 174 -0.22 -8.72 7.44
CA TYR A 174 -0.24 -9.94 8.25
C TYR A 174 -1.66 -10.47 8.23
N ASP A 175 -1.88 -11.65 7.67
CA ASP A 175 -3.17 -12.34 7.66
C ASP A 175 -3.25 -13.28 8.86
N LEU A 176 -4.02 -12.86 9.87
CA LEU A 176 -4.13 -13.55 11.15
C LEU A 176 -4.96 -14.83 11.06
N LEU A 177 -5.78 -14.99 10.01
CA LEU A 177 -6.60 -16.19 9.81
C LEU A 177 -5.80 -17.28 9.11
N GLN A 178 -4.90 -16.90 8.21
CA GLN A 178 -4.09 -17.83 7.42
C GLN A 178 -2.67 -18.03 7.95
N ASN A 179 -2.23 -17.25 8.94
CA ASN A 179 -0.86 -17.25 9.48
C ASN A 179 0.21 -17.03 8.41
N ILE A 180 -0.07 -16.10 7.49
CA ILE A 180 0.85 -15.69 6.44
C ILE A 180 1.04 -14.18 6.47
N TYR A 181 2.17 -13.70 5.98
CA TYR A 181 2.38 -12.28 5.77
C TYR A 181 3.04 -12.03 4.42
N ASN A 182 2.80 -10.85 3.86
CA ASN A 182 3.46 -10.39 2.65
C ASN A 182 4.24 -9.10 2.91
N LEU A 183 5.18 -8.80 2.01
CA LEU A 183 5.93 -7.56 2.01
C LEU A 183 6.11 -7.09 0.57
N ASN A 184 5.84 -5.82 0.33
CA ASN A 184 5.96 -5.13 -0.94
C ASN A 184 6.90 -3.95 -0.80
N GLY A 185 7.48 -3.51 -1.93
CA GLY A 185 8.13 -2.19 -2.05
C GLY A 185 9.46 -2.02 -1.32
N LYS A 186 9.96 -3.05 -0.61
CA LYS A 186 11.29 -3.01 -0.01
C LYS A 186 12.36 -2.91 -1.10
N ALA A 187 13.18 -1.86 -1.02
CA ALA A 187 14.32 -1.71 -1.91
C ALA A 187 15.35 -2.84 -1.72
N ILE A 188 16.00 -3.22 -2.82
CA ILE A 188 17.23 -4.01 -2.79
C ILE A 188 18.35 -3.08 -2.28
N PRO A 189 19.19 -3.50 -1.31
CA PRO A 189 20.30 -2.68 -0.84
C PRO A 189 21.16 -2.16 -2.00
N GLY A 190 21.42 -0.84 -2.01
CA GLY A 190 22.14 -0.16 -3.09
C GLY A 190 21.36 0.04 -4.41
N GLY A 191 20.17 -0.56 -4.55
CA GLY A 191 19.34 -0.47 -5.75
C GLY A 191 18.33 0.68 -5.79
N TYR A 192 18.16 1.41 -4.68
CA TYR A 192 17.21 2.52 -4.61
C TYR A 192 17.68 3.69 -5.50
N LYS A 193 16.77 4.18 -6.35
CA LYS A 193 16.97 5.38 -7.18
C LYS A 193 15.77 6.31 -7.00
N SER A 194 16.05 7.59 -6.78
CA SER A 194 15.05 8.64 -6.64
C SER A 194 15.08 9.57 -7.84
N GLY A 195 13.98 9.67 -8.57
CA GLY A 195 13.85 10.50 -9.76
C GLY A 195 13.17 9.76 -10.90
N VAL A 196 12.87 10.50 -11.96
CA VAL A 196 12.31 10.00 -13.21
C VAL A 196 13.07 10.67 -14.36
N ASP A 197 13.65 9.86 -15.24
CA ASP A 197 14.36 10.33 -16.45
C ASP A 197 13.49 10.12 -17.71
N GLN A 198 12.33 9.50 -17.54
CA GLN A 198 11.38 9.18 -18.60
C GLN A 198 10.49 10.38 -18.93
N ASP A 199 10.17 10.55 -20.22
CA ASP A 199 9.23 11.56 -20.69
C ASP A 199 7.76 11.11 -20.53
N ASP A 200 6.82 12.03 -20.78
CA ASP A 200 5.37 11.74 -20.70
C ASP A 200 4.94 10.60 -21.63
N LYS A 201 5.64 10.36 -22.73
CA LYS A 201 5.30 9.29 -23.69
C LYS A 201 5.56 7.91 -23.09
N TYR A 202 6.44 7.81 -22.08
CA TYR A 202 6.63 6.60 -21.30
C TYR A 202 5.37 6.26 -20.49
N PHE A 203 4.73 7.25 -19.87
CA PHE A 203 3.56 7.11 -18.99
C PHE A 203 2.23 6.99 -19.72
N THR A 204 2.24 6.35 -20.91
CA THR A 204 1.05 6.09 -21.72
C THR A 204 0.87 4.58 -21.94
N PRO A 205 -0.35 4.10 -22.28
CA PRO A 205 -0.56 2.72 -22.67
C PRO A 205 0.34 2.29 -23.83
N LYS A 206 0.60 3.18 -24.80
CA LYS A 206 1.54 2.94 -25.90
C LYS A 206 3.00 2.86 -25.41
N GLY A 207 3.38 3.71 -24.46
CA GLY A 207 4.68 3.67 -23.79
C GLY A 207 4.95 2.31 -23.13
N MET A 208 4.00 1.82 -22.34
CA MET A 208 4.08 0.49 -21.72
C MET A 208 4.20 -0.65 -22.73
N ALA A 209 3.47 -0.58 -23.85
CA ALA A 209 3.57 -1.60 -24.88
C ALA A 209 4.98 -1.67 -25.50
N ARG A 210 5.68 -0.53 -25.61
CA ARG A 210 7.05 -0.45 -26.13
C ARG A 210 8.10 -0.98 -25.15
N SER A 211 7.87 -0.88 -23.85
CA SER A 211 8.80 -1.36 -22.81
C SER A 211 8.63 -2.85 -22.48
N GLY A 212 7.63 -3.53 -23.06
CA GLY A 212 7.48 -4.97 -22.93
C GLY A 212 8.71 -5.70 -23.47
N VAL A 213 9.36 -6.50 -22.62
CA VAL A 213 10.49 -7.35 -23.00
C VAL A 213 10.04 -8.29 -24.12
N ARG A 214 10.75 -8.27 -25.26
CA ARG A 214 10.47 -9.09 -26.45
C ARG A 214 10.98 -10.52 -26.31
#